data_AF-A0A212LZN4-F1
#
_entry.id   AF-A0A212LZN4-F1
#
_cell.length_a   1.000
_cell.length_b   1.000
_cell.length_c   1.000
_cell.angle_alpha   90.00
_cell.angle_beta   90.00
_cell.angle_gamma   90.00
#
_symmetry.space_group_name_H-M   'P 1'
#
loop_
_entity.id
_entity.type
_entity.pdbx_description
1 polymer ?
#
loop_
_entity_poly.entity_id
_entity_poly.type
_entity_poly.pdbx_seq_one_letter_code
_entity_poly.pdbx_strand_id
1 'polypeptide(L)'
;MAGTKLAVTTVDQTYGWGTKTNNFEEKFGSAGVLRDETNAIGVEGNKVIETSGDTRSYWFKDGSADNKILLFQSKYQREDDGSITTLAPTIEIRDAKTWAISHTVDQPADWPSILNVYGAVAGGGFLYAIDFDNAKIAKISMTGSSPYVEIAAYTFTNPSYSADKSYGVALSADIAANKLYGLFITVDDLWAVNPNYRESTVVEFDLATFSETRRTKRVSTVDYNLNLGRNAFTLERYGNMLYVCSIGGKQGGGVPNPGSKLDIIDLADTGDPTGLTFTTAFMANDLTPVLGEGPELRDITFTNDGNAYVLAGYFDPNYNELNGQVLQFPAGNVEPDYLTGVWFFPTYFPNQGAVFAVLANDNNRIWLARGLYVDLCAQEVHNGEALTLLQTKAAYEINGPANTYYLNSVTLYGEDPTATTDMPLTKRGYQAPAFASSSVRALFERQRLIREDEERRQAIRAKIVAGRKK
;
A
#
# COMPACT_ATOMS: atom_id res chain seq x y z
N MET A 1 22.51 -17.00 2.88
CA MET A 1 21.03 -17.01 2.94
C MET A 1 20.55 -16.07 1.85
N ALA A 2 19.57 -16.46 1.04
CA ALA A 2 18.96 -15.52 0.10
C ALA A 2 18.01 -14.63 0.90
N GLY A 3 18.48 -13.46 1.33
CA GLY A 3 17.71 -12.55 2.20
C GLY A 3 16.43 -12.04 1.52
N THR A 4 15.47 -11.61 2.34
CA THR A 4 14.25 -10.95 1.87
C THR A 4 14.56 -9.82 0.89
N LYS A 5 13.74 -9.72 -0.15
CA LYS A 5 13.85 -8.70 -1.19
C LYS A 5 12.67 -7.75 -1.13
N LEU A 6 12.84 -6.57 -1.70
CA LEU A 6 11.78 -5.60 -1.92
C LEU A 6 11.64 -5.38 -3.42
N ALA A 7 10.47 -5.72 -3.97
CA ALA A 7 10.09 -5.35 -5.32
C ALA A 7 9.66 -3.90 -5.28
N VAL A 8 10.21 -3.10 -6.18
CA VAL A 8 9.83 -1.69 -6.29
C VAL A 8 9.43 -1.38 -7.71
N THR A 9 8.46 -0.51 -7.86
CA THR A 9 8.17 0.14 -9.14
C THR A 9 8.40 1.62 -8.99
N THR A 10 8.87 2.26 -10.06
CA THR A 10 9.12 3.69 -10.07
C THR A 10 8.59 4.36 -11.31
N VAL A 11 8.39 5.67 -11.21
CA VAL A 11 8.01 6.53 -12.33
C VAL A 11 9.07 7.57 -12.58
N ASP A 12 9.39 7.80 -13.84
CA ASP A 12 10.26 8.88 -14.32
C ASP A 12 9.59 10.26 -14.14
N GLN A 13 10.37 11.28 -13.79
CA GLN A 13 9.99 12.70 -13.82
C GLN A 13 9.31 13.15 -15.13
N THR A 14 9.62 12.56 -16.29
CA THR A 14 8.98 12.94 -17.56
C THR A 14 7.50 12.61 -17.60
N TYR A 15 7.03 11.70 -16.73
CA TYR A 15 5.62 11.37 -16.59
C TYR A 15 4.75 12.59 -16.32
N GLY A 16 5.22 13.53 -15.50
CA GLY A 16 4.49 14.77 -15.18
C GLY A 16 4.23 15.69 -16.38
N TRP A 17 4.93 15.45 -17.49
CA TRP A 17 4.84 16.27 -18.69
C TRP A 17 3.90 15.70 -19.76
N GLY A 18 3.46 14.43 -19.64
CA GLY A 18 2.50 13.73 -20.50
C GLY A 18 2.74 13.97 -22.00
N THR A 19 3.33 13.02 -22.76
CA THR A 19 3.94 13.47 -24.03
C THR A 19 2.93 13.89 -25.11
N LYS A 20 3.33 14.74 -26.06
CA LYS A 20 2.40 15.42 -26.98
C LYS A 20 1.95 14.56 -28.18
N THR A 21 2.29 13.27 -28.22
CA THR A 21 2.16 12.43 -29.43
C THR A 21 1.06 11.37 -29.28
N ASN A 22 0.25 11.17 -30.32
CA ASN A 22 -1.04 10.46 -30.32
C ASN A 22 -1.03 8.95 -30.04
N ASN A 23 0.06 8.35 -29.53
CA ASN A 23 0.12 6.93 -29.19
C ASN A 23 0.90 6.76 -27.86
N PHE A 24 0.19 6.62 -26.73
CA PHE A 24 0.86 6.25 -25.47
C PHE A 24 0.48 4.85 -25.04
N GLU A 25 1.48 3.96 -25.05
CA GLU A 25 1.79 3.29 -23.81
C GLU A 25 2.73 4.24 -23.07
N GLU A 26 2.31 4.78 -21.91
CA GLU A 26 3.11 5.73 -21.12
C GLU A 26 4.33 5.01 -20.51
N LYS A 27 5.39 4.82 -21.30
CA LYS A 27 6.61 4.06 -20.99
C LYS A 27 7.55 4.78 -20.01
N PHE A 28 6.98 5.36 -18.94
CA PHE A 28 7.69 6.14 -17.93
C PHE A 28 7.95 5.34 -16.65
N GLY A 29 7.44 4.11 -16.57
CA GLY A 29 7.62 3.24 -15.44
C GLY A 29 8.82 2.30 -15.57
N SER A 30 9.29 1.80 -14.44
CA SER A 30 10.24 0.70 -14.36
C SER A 30 9.97 -0.12 -13.10
N ALA A 31 10.40 -1.38 -13.11
CA ALA A 31 10.35 -2.27 -11.95
C ALA A 31 11.73 -2.85 -11.67
N GLY A 32 12.11 -2.84 -10.39
CA GLY A 32 13.42 -3.25 -9.91
C GLY A 32 13.35 -3.98 -8.58
N VAL A 33 14.52 -4.38 -8.08
CA VAL A 33 14.64 -5.19 -6.87
C VAL A 33 15.73 -4.64 -5.97
N LEU A 34 15.37 -4.45 -4.70
CA LEU A 34 16.30 -4.23 -3.62
C LEU A 34 16.47 -5.51 -2.80
N ARG A 35 17.68 -5.73 -2.31
CA ARG A 35 18.03 -6.84 -1.42
C ARG A 35 18.48 -6.33 -0.07
N ASP A 36 18.06 -7.05 0.96
CA ASP A 36 18.65 -6.92 2.28
C ASP A 36 20.07 -7.54 2.28
N GLU A 37 21.09 -6.71 2.48
CA GLU A 37 22.48 -7.13 2.65
C GLU A 37 22.95 -6.75 4.07
N THR A 38 23.99 -7.44 4.59
CA THR A 38 24.34 -7.37 6.03
C THR A 38 24.42 -5.96 6.60
N ASN A 39 24.93 -4.96 5.89
CA ASN A 39 24.90 -3.55 6.34
C ASN A 39 24.55 -2.60 5.17
N ALA A 40 23.79 -3.08 4.19
CA ALA A 40 23.52 -2.33 2.98
C ALA A 40 22.23 -2.80 2.29
N ILE A 41 21.78 -2.01 1.33
CA ILE A 41 20.76 -2.30 0.35
C ILE A 41 21.47 -2.64 -0.95
N GLY A 42 21.41 -3.90 -1.34
CA GLY A 42 21.84 -4.36 -2.66
C GLY A 42 20.82 -3.98 -3.72
N VAL A 43 21.28 -3.56 -4.91
CA VAL A 43 20.42 -3.25 -6.05
C VAL A 43 20.62 -4.32 -7.12
N GLU A 44 19.57 -5.06 -7.48
CA GLU A 44 19.64 -6.00 -8.62
C GLU A 44 19.34 -5.33 -9.97
N GLY A 45 18.99 -4.05 -9.94
CA GLY A 45 18.72 -3.22 -11.11
C GLY A 45 17.34 -3.40 -11.73
N ASN A 46 17.15 -2.76 -12.88
CA ASN A 46 15.93 -2.84 -13.68
C ASN A 46 15.67 -4.27 -14.14
N LYS A 47 14.54 -4.83 -13.69
CA LYS A 47 14.03 -6.10 -14.18
C LYS A 47 13.04 -5.92 -15.33
N VAL A 48 12.31 -4.80 -15.30
CA VAL A 48 11.38 -4.39 -16.35
C VAL A 48 11.53 -2.88 -16.57
N ILE A 49 11.66 -2.48 -17.83
CA ILE A 49 11.71 -1.08 -18.25
C ILE A 49 10.53 -0.78 -19.17
N GLU A 50 10.26 0.50 -19.40
CA GLU A 50 9.18 0.94 -20.29
C GLU A 50 7.79 0.44 -19.85
N THR A 51 7.57 0.27 -18.55
CA THR A 51 6.24 -0.06 -18.01
C THR A 51 5.37 1.19 -17.98
N SER A 52 4.08 1.02 -17.72
CA SER A 52 3.23 2.19 -17.49
C SER A 52 3.68 2.99 -16.25
N GLY A 53 3.49 4.31 -16.26
CA GLY A 53 3.79 5.14 -15.09
C GLY A 53 3.05 4.70 -13.81
N ASP A 54 1.91 4.02 -13.94
CA ASP A 54 1.10 3.53 -12.82
C ASP A 54 1.27 2.02 -12.57
N THR A 55 2.50 1.52 -12.67
CA THR A 55 2.80 0.10 -12.45
C THR A 55 2.84 -0.26 -10.97
N ARG A 56 2.17 -1.35 -10.57
CA ARG A 56 2.23 -1.92 -9.21
C ARG A 56 2.67 -3.37 -9.24
N SER A 57 3.33 -3.80 -8.17
CA SER A 57 3.78 -5.19 -8.02
C SER A 57 3.21 -5.82 -6.75
N TYR A 58 2.84 -7.09 -6.83
CA TYR A 58 2.39 -7.89 -5.69
C TYR A 58 3.04 -9.26 -5.72
N TRP A 59 3.53 -9.74 -4.59
CA TRP A 59 4.09 -11.09 -4.49
C TRP A 59 3.04 -12.08 -4.01
N PHE A 60 3.17 -13.31 -4.48
CA PHE A 60 2.39 -14.44 -3.98
C PHE A 60 3.11 -15.76 -4.26
N LYS A 61 2.70 -16.83 -3.57
CA LYS A 61 3.07 -18.21 -3.94
C LYS A 61 1.99 -18.81 -4.83
N ASP A 62 2.38 -19.38 -5.96
CA ASP A 62 1.44 -20.04 -6.86
C ASP A 62 1.02 -21.44 -6.37
N GLY A 63 0.20 -22.14 -7.17
CA GLY A 63 -0.26 -23.49 -6.85
C GLY A 63 0.85 -24.55 -6.75
N SER A 64 2.04 -24.28 -7.29
CA SER A 64 3.25 -25.11 -7.15
C SER A 64 4.15 -24.67 -5.99
N ALA A 65 3.72 -23.69 -5.19
CA ALA A 65 4.51 -23.03 -4.15
C ALA A 65 5.72 -22.24 -4.67
N ASP A 66 5.75 -21.93 -5.98
CA ASP A 66 6.77 -21.06 -6.55
C ASP A 66 6.44 -19.60 -6.23
N ASN A 67 7.49 -18.82 -5.96
CA ASN A 67 7.38 -17.38 -5.75
C ASN A 67 7.09 -16.68 -7.08
N LYS A 68 5.97 -15.96 -7.16
CA LYS A 68 5.58 -15.16 -8.32
C LYS A 68 5.41 -13.70 -7.95
N ILE A 69 5.48 -12.85 -8.97
CA ILE A 69 5.18 -11.42 -8.91
C ILE A 69 4.07 -11.15 -9.90
N LEU A 70 2.93 -10.66 -9.43
CA LEU A 70 1.90 -10.03 -10.23
C LEU A 70 2.36 -8.59 -10.51
N LEU A 71 2.59 -8.27 -11.78
CA LEU A 71 2.88 -6.92 -12.25
C LEU A 71 1.63 -6.36 -12.94
N PHE A 72 1.00 -5.37 -12.31
CA PHE A 72 -0.17 -4.67 -12.83
C PHE A 72 0.28 -3.35 -13.46
N GLN A 73 -0.22 -3.04 -14.65
CA GLN A 73 0.07 -1.81 -15.38
C GLN A 73 -1.22 -1.17 -15.90
N SER A 74 -1.60 -0.01 -15.37
CA SER A 74 -2.68 0.78 -15.97
C SER A 74 -2.31 1.22 -17.38
N LYS A 75 -3.29 1.31 -18.29
CA LYS A 75 -3.09 1.82 -19.64
C LYS A 75 -4.06 2.96 -19.94
N TYR A 76 -3.58 3.94 -20.70
CA TYR A 76 -4.32 5.13 -21.10
C TYR A 76 -4.08 5.41 -22.57
N GLN A 77 -5.10 5.89 -23.27
CA GLN A 77 -4.98 6.31 -24.66
C GLN A 77 -5.42 7.75 -24.80
N ARG A 78 -4.62 8.57 -25.49
CA ARG A 78 -5.05 9.90 -25.94
C ARG A 78 -5.70 9.77 -27.30
N GLU A 79 -6.93 10.22 -27.42
CA GLU A 79 -7.69 10.24 -28.67
C GLU A 79 -7.31 11.47 -29.53
N ASP A 80 -7.68 11.45 -30.81
CA ASP A 80 -7.38 12.54 -31.76
C ASP A 80 -7.97 13.90 -31.35
N ASP A 81 -9.06 13.90 -30.57
CA ASP A 81 -9.68 15.09 -30.01
C ASP A 81 -8.97 15.64 -28.75
N GLY A 82 -7.91 14.96 -28.31
CA GLY A 82 -7.12 15.30 -27.13
C GLY A 82 -7.68 14.76 -25.81
N SER A 83 -8.83 14.08 -25.82
CA SER A 83 -9.35 13.38 -24.65
C SER A 83 -8.47 12.18 -24.29
N ILE A 84 -8.53 11.73 -23.04
CA ILE A 84 -7.82 10.54 -22.57
C ILE A 84 -8.85 9.51 -22.10
N THR A 85 -8.69 8.27 -22.53
CA THR A 85 -9.50 7.13 -22.14
C THR A 85 -8.65 6.13 -21.35
N THR A 86 -9.28 5.41 -20.42
CA THR A 86 -8.64 4.29 -19.72
C THR A 86 -8.82 3.02 -20.55
N LEU A 87 -7.73 2.30 -20.79
CA LEU A 87 -7.73 1.02 -21.49
C LEU A 87 -7.71 -0.16 -20.50
N ALA A 88 -7.94 -1.36 -21.02
CA ALA A 88 -7.70 -2.58 -20.28
C ALA A 88 -6.24 -2.63 -19.79
N PRO A 89 -6.00 -2.98 -18.50
CA PRO A 89 -4.66 -3.01 -17.95
C PRO A 89 -3.84 -4.15 -18.56
N THR A 90 -2.52 -4.06 -18.46
CA THR A 90 -1.65 -5.22 -18.66
C THR A 90 -1.35 -5.85 -17.30
N ILE A 91 -1.62 -7.15 -17.19
CA ILE A 91 -1.35 -7.92 -15.99
C ILE A 91 -0.47 -9.10 -16.38
N GLU A 92 0.70 -9.18 -15.76
CA GLU A 92 1.67 -10.24 -15.99
C GLU A 92 1.95 -10.96 -14.68
N ILE A 93 1.98 -12.29 -14.72
CA ILE A 93 2.55 -13.11 -13.67
C ILE A 93 3.99 -13.43 -14.09
N ARG A 94 4.93 -13.07 -13.23
CA ARG A 94 6.36 -13.24 -13.45
C ARG A 94 6.94 -14.17 -12.40
N ASP A 95 7.94 -14.94 -12.79
CA ASP A 95 8.75 -15.70 -11.85
C ASP A 95 9.57 -14.75 -10.96
N ALA A 96 9.46 -14.83 -9.63
CA ALA A 96 10.06 -13.84 -8.74
C ALA A 96 11.60 -13.88 -8.72
N LYS A 97 12.20 -15.00 -9.14
CA LYS A 97 13.65 -15.19 -9.17
C LYS A 97 14.25 -14.63 -10.47
N THR A 98 13.68 -15.01 -11.60
CA THR A 98 14.20 -14.68 -12.94
C THR A 98 13.54 -13.44 -13.54
N TRP A 99 12.39 -13.03 -13.03
CA TRP A 99 11.52 -11.98 -13.57
C TRP A 99 10.98 -12.27 -14.98
N ALA A 100 11.18 -13.49 -15.48
CA ALA A 100 10.59 -13.93 -16.73
C ALA A 100 9.07 -13.99 -16.62
N ILE A 101 8.37 -13.59 -17.69
CA ILE A 101 6.92 -13.72 -17.78
C ILE A 101 6.58 -15.20 -17.79
N SER A 102 5.87 -15.67 -16.76
CA SER A 102 5.32 -17.02 -16.71
C SER A 102 3.92 -17.07 -17.32
N HIS A 103 3.16 -15.99 -17.22
CA HIS A 103 1.82 -15.89 -17.77
C HIS A 103 1.43 -14.42 -18.02
N THR A 104 0.67 -14.17 -19.09
CA THR A 104 0.05 -12.88 -19.38
C THR A 104 -1.46 -13.07 -19.32
N VAL A 105 -2.13 -12.29 -18.49
CA VAL A 105 -3.58 -12.33 -18.33
C VAL A 105 -4.23 -11.62 -19.52
N ASP A 106 -5.13 -12.30 -20.23
CA ASP A 106 -5.86 -11.74 -21.36
C ASP A 106 -7.03 -10.88 -20.86
N GLN A 107 -6.86 -9.55 -20.87
CA GLN A 107 -7.85 -8.62 -20.36
C GLN A 107 -8.85 -8.19 -21.45
N PRO A 108 -10.17 -8.13 -21.16
CA PRO A 108 -10.82 -8.42 -19.87
C PRO A 108 -11.29 -9.88 -19.72
N ALA A 109 -10.95 -10.78 -20.65
CA ALA A 109 -11.49 -12.13 -20.72
C ALA A 109 -11.18 -12.97 -19.47
N ASP A 110 -9.93 -12.92 -19.00
CA ASP A 110 -9.47 -13.73 -17.89
C ASP A 110 -9.90 -13.16 -16.54
N TRP A 111 -9.73 -11.85 -16.28
CA TRP A 111 -10.16 -11.20 -15.02
C TRP A 111 -11.14 -10.05 -15.27
N PRO A 112 -12.40 -10.33 -15.64
CA PRO A 112 -13.39 -9.31 -15.99
C PRO A 112 -13.78 -8.40 -14.82
N SER A 113 -13.51 -8.80 -13.57
CA SER A 113 -13.85 -8.00 -12.39
C SER A 113 -12.74 -7.04 -11.95
N ILE A 114 -11.57 -7.08 -12.58
CA ILE A 114 -10.38 -6.34 -12.17
C ILE A 114 -9.96 -5.33 -13.26
N LEU A 115 -10.02 -4.05 -12.93
CA LEU A 115 -9.49 -2.92 -13.72
C LEU A 115 -8.31 -2.22 -13.04
N ASN A 116 -8.21 -2.31 -11.71
CA ASN A 116 -7.19 -1.64 -10.91
C ASN A 116 -6.80 -2.48 -9.69
N VAL A 117 -5.82 -3.39 -9.86
CA VAL A 117 -5.33 -4.23 -8.77
C VAL A 117 -4.67 -3.34 -7.71
N TYR A 118 -5.18 -3.45 -6.48
CA TYR A 118 -4.63 -2.73 -5.33
C TYR A 118 -4.18 -3.65 -4.19
N GLY A 119 -4.51 -4.93 -4.25
CA GLY A 119 -3.94 -5.94 -3.38
C GLY A 119 -4.13 -7.32 -3.99
N ALA A 120 -3.23 -8.24 -3.65
CA ALA A 120 -3.33 -9.63 -4.07
C ALA A 120 -2.82 -10.54 -2.95
N VAL A 121 -3.50 -11.67 -2.76
CA VAL A 121 -3.13 -12.69 -1.77
C VAL A 121 -3.45 -14.08 -2.33
N ALA A 122 -2.56 -15.05 -2.14
CA ALA A 122 -2.87 -16.44 -2.44
C ALA A 122 -3.52 -17.12 -1.23
N GLY A 123 -4.42 -18.07 -1.43
CA GLY A 123 -5.02 -18.84 -0.32
C GLY A 123 -5.89 -19.97 -0.85
N GLY A 124 -5.87 -21.13 -0.17
CA GLY A 124 -6.73 -22.26 -0.55
C GLY A 124 -6.56 -22.74 -2.01
N GLY A 125 -5.38 -22.56 -2.62
CA GLY A 125 -5.10 -22.91 -4.02
C GLY A 125 -5.53 -21.87 -5.06
N PHE A 126 -6.03 -20.71 -4.62
CA PHE A 126 -6.46 -19.60 -5.47
C PHE A 126 -5.62 -18.35 -5.25
N LEU A 127 -5.64 -17.46 -6.23
CA LEU A 127 -5.21 -16.08 -6.09
C LEU A 127 -6.46 -15.22 -5.87
N TYR A 128 -6.41 -14.29 -4.93
CA TYR A 128 -7.44 -13.30 -4.71
C TYR A 128 -6.87 -11.93 -5.01
N ALA A 129 -7.56 -11.16 -5.84
CA ALA A 129 -7.17 -9.79 -6.17
C ALA A 129 -8.29 -8.83 -5.78
N ILE A 130 -7.94 -7.70 -5.17
CA ILE A 130 -8.90 -6.64 -4.84
C ILE A 130 -8.73 -5.47 -5.81
N ASP A 131 -9.86 -5.05 -6.37
CA ASP A 131 -9.97 -3.90 -7.25
C ASP A 131 -10.27 -2.64 -6.45
N PHE A 132 -9.43 -1.63 -6.61
CA PHE A 132 -9.61 -0.36 -5.92
C PHE A 132 -10.81 0.41 -6.43
N ASP A 133 -10.97 0.62 -7.73
CA ASP A 133 -11.96 1.56 -8.28
C ASP A 133 -13.41 1.04 -8.31
N ASN A 134 -13.60 -0.27 -8.30
CA ASN A 134 -14.89 -0.94 -8.40
C ASN A 134 -15.29 -1.69 -7.11
N ALA A 135 -14.43 -1.68 -6.08
CA ALA A 135 -14.66 -2.39 -4.82
C ALA A 135 -15.01 -3.87 -5.02
N LYS A 136 -14.27 -4.54 -5.90
CA LYS A 136 -14.46 -5.96 -6.19
C LYS A 136 -13.33 -6.81 -5.64
N ILE A 137 -13.63 -8.06 -5.31
CA ILE A 137 -12.62 -9.09 -5.06
C ILE A 137 -12.84 -10.19 -6.09
N ALA A 138 -11.82 -10.53 -6.86
CA ALA A 138 -11.82 -11.66 -7.78
C ALA A 138 -11.17 -12.88 -7.11
N LYS A 139 -11.77 -14.06 -7.29
CA LYS A 139 -11.19 -15.37 -7.00
C LYS A 139 -10.69 -15.96 -8.31
N ILE A 140 -9.39 -16.20 -8.39
CA ILE A 140 -8.67 -16.57 -9.61
C ILE A 140 -8.07 -17.97 -9.42
N SER A 141 -8.38 -18.89 -10.34
CA SER A 141 -7.77 -20.21 -10.37
C SER A 141 -6.29 -20.08 -10.75
N MET A 142 -5.37 -20.63 -9.96
CA MET A 142 -3.94 -20.67 -10.33
C MET A 142 -3.56 -21.96 -11.08
N THR A 143 -4.51 -22.87 -11.30
CA THR A 143 -4.28 -24.20 -11.87
C THR A 143 -5.22 -24.47 -13.05
N GLY A 144 -4.95 -25.57 -13.76
CA GLY A 144 -5.73 -26.01 -14.92
C GLY A 144 -5.01 -25.77 -16.26
N SER A 145 -5.68 -26.09 -17.36
CA SER A 145 -5.15 -25.87 -18.71
C SER A 145 -5.09 -24.40 -19.12
N SER A 146 -5.90 -23.56 -18.47
CA SER A 146 -5.84 -22.09 -18.54
C SER A 146 -5.70 -21.56 -17.11
N PRO A 147 -4.47 -21.52 -16.55
CA PRO A 147 -4.26 -20.98 -15.22
C PRO A 147 -4.47 -19.46 -15.22
N TYR A 148 -4.62 -18.90 -14.03
CA TYR A 148 -4.87 -17.48 -13.77
C TYR A 148 -6.13 -16.92 -14.42
N VAL A 149 -7.23 -17.68 -14.38
CA VAL A 149 -8.56 -17.24 -14.85
C VAL A 149 -9.48 -16.99 -13.65
N GLU A 150 -10.20 -15.87 -13.66
CA GLU A 150 -11.24 -15.55 -12.67
C GLU A 150 -12.38 -16.57 -12.75
N ILE A 151 -12.73 -17.15 -11.60
CA ILE A 151 -13.81 -18.14 -11.49
C ILE A 151 -15.00 -17.63 -10.68
N ALA A 152 -14.81 -16.57 -9.90
CA ALA A 152 -15.85 -15.90 -9.15
C ALA A 152 -15.41 -14.49 -8.78
N ALA A 153 -16.38 -13.61 -8.53
CA ALA A 153 -16.13 -12.29 -7.98
C ALA A 153 -17.17 -11.89 -6.96
N TYR A 154 -16.75 -11.05 -6.03
CA TYR A 154 -17.58 -10.37 -5.06
C TYR A 154 -17.56 -8.87 -5.34
N THR A 155 -18.72 -8.22 -5.29
CA THR A 155 -18.83 -6.75 -5.37
C THR A 155 -19.28 -6.24 -4.02
N PHE A 156 -18.44 -5.44 -3.38
CA PHE A 156 -18.78 -4.81 -2.12
C PHE A 156 -19.84 -3.73 -2.34
N THR A 157 -20.83 -3.72 -1.45
CA THR A 157 -21.79 -2.63 -1.32
C THR A 157 -21.86 -2.20 0.14
N ASN A 158 -21.91 -0.88 0.35
CA ASN A 158 -22.13 -0.30 1.66
C ASN A 158 -23.61 0.10 1.79
N PRO A 159 -24.47 -0.75 2.37
CA PRO A 159 -25.92 -0.47 2.43
C PRO A 159 -26.24 0.75 3.29
N SER A 160 -25.37 1.13 4.23
CA SER A 160 -25.54 2.33 5.05
C SER A 160 -25.31 3.62 4.26
N TYR A 161 -24.63 3.55 3.12
CA TYR A 161 -24.23 4.69 2.30
C TYR A 161 -24.31 4.34 0.80
N SER A 162 -25.48 3.91 0.34
CA SER A 162 -25.66 3.36 -1.02
C SER A 162 -25.44 4.36 -2.16
N ALA A 163 -25.46 5.67 -1.87
CA ALA A 163 -25.18 6.73 -2.85
C ALA A 163 -23.67 7.01 -2.98
N ASP A 164 -22.87 6.58 -2.01
CA ASP A 164 -21.44 6.86 -1.96
C ASP A 164 -20.66 5.77 -2.69
N LYS A 165 -19.48 6.12 -3.17
CA LYS A 165 -18.61 5.17 -3.88
C LYS A 165 -17.71 4.43 -2.89
N SER A 166 -17.63 3.12 -3.05
CA SER A 166 -16.71 2.29 -2.28
C SER A 166 -15.47 1.91 -3.08
N TYR A 167 -14.38 1.62 -2.38
CA TYR A 167 -13.08 1.27 -2.96
C TYR A 167 -12.45 0.11 -2.20
N GLY A 168 -11.82 -0.81 -2.92
CA GLY A 168 -11.11 -1.94 -2.32
C GLY A 168 -9.68 -1.60 -1.92
N VAL A 169 -9.29 -1.84 -0.67
CA VAL A 169 -8.03 -1.35 -0.11
C VAL A 169 -7.03 -2.46 0.18
N ALA A 170 -7.42 -3.53 0.86
CA ALA A 170 -6.47 -4.55 1.27
C ALA A 170 -7.13 -5.93 1.35
N LEU A 171 -6.28 -6.96 1.28
CA LEU A 171 -6.65 -8.36 1.48
C LEU A 171 -5.74 -8.99 2.53
N SER A 172 -6.30 -9.90 3.31
CA SER A 172 -5.57 -10.79 4.21
C SER A 172 -6.23 -12.16 4.17
N ALA A 173 -5.45 -13.25 4.10
CA ALA A 173 -5.97 -14.61 4.05
C ALA A 173 -5.47 -15.42 5.25
N ASP A 174 -6.35 -16.25 5.79
CA ASP A 174 -6.06 -17.25 6.81
C ASP A 174 -6.36 -18.62 6.22
N ILE A 175 -5.31 -19.30 5.76
CA ILE A 175 -5.46 -20.60 5.09
C ILE A 175 -5.89 -21.66 6.10
N ALA A 176 -5.37 -21.60 7.35
CA ALA A 176 -5.70 -22.55 8.40
C ALA A 176 -7.19 -22.46 8.81
N ALA A 177 -7.73 -21.24 8.91
CA ALA A 177 -9.15 -21.03 9.22
C ALA A 177 -10.08 -21.07 8.00
N ASN A 178 -9.54 -21.26 6.79
CA ASN A 178 -10.28 -21.18 5.53
C ASN A 178 -11.00 -19.83 5.35
N LYS A 179 -10.36 -18.70 5.71
CA LYS A 179 -10.94 -17.34 5.67
C LYS A 179 -10.16 -16.38 4.79
N LEU A 180 -10.89 -15.45 4.18
CA LEU A 180 -10.36 -14.27 3.49
C LEU A 180 -11.00 -13.03 4.10
N TYR A 181 -10.22 -11.96 4.22
CA TYR A 181 -10.66 -10.67 4.72
C TYR A 181 -10.38 -9.59 3.68
N GLY A 182 -11.39 -8.80 3.35
CA GLY A 182 -11.28 -7.65 2.45
C GLY A 182 -11.59 -6.36 3.17
N LEU A 183 -10.68 -5.37 3.07
CA LEU A 183 -10.87 -4.02 3.59
C LEU A 183 -11.38 -3.10 2.48
N PHE A 184 -12.43 -2.35 2.79
CA PHE A 184 -13.05 -1.37 1.89
C PHE A 184 -13.21 -0.02 2.58
N ILE A 185 -13.04 1.05 1.80
CA ILE A 185 -13.38 2.43 2.21
C ILE A 185 -14.57 2.92 1.39
N THR A 186 -15.36 3.83 1.95
CA THR A 186 -16.49 4.46 1.25
C THR A 186 -16.39 5.98 1.39
N VAL A 187 -16.66 6.71 0.32
CA VAL A 187 -16.59 8.18 0.27
C VAL A 187 -17.62 8.72 -0.72
N ASP A 188 -18.21 9.87 -0.42
CA ASP A 188 -19.21 10.54 -1.28
C ASP A 188 -18.63 10.93 -2.65
N ASP A 189 -17.51 11.65 -2.65
CA ASP A 189 -16.72 11.97 -3.83
C ASP A 189 -15.24 12.07 -3.43
N LEU A 190 -14.44 11.11 -3.89
CA LEU A 190 -12.99 11.05 -3.64
C LEU A 190 -12.25 12.34 -4.04
N TRP A 191 -12.83 13.11 -4.95
CA TRP A 191 -12.22 14.30 -5.53
C TRP A 191 -12.82 15.62 -5.08
N ALA A 192 -13.79 15.59 -4.17
CA ALA A 192 -14.30 16.79 -3.56
C ALA A 192 -13.19 17.53 -2.82
N VAL A 193 -13.34 18.85 -2.66
CA VAL A 193 -12.41 19.66 -1.86
C VAL A 193 -12.36 19.13 -0.42
N ASN A 194 -13.53 18.76 0.12
CA ASN A 194 -13.72 18.17 1.44
C ASN A 194 -14.49 16.85 1.30
N PRO A 195 -13.82 15.77 0.88
CA PRO A 195 -14.44 14.47 0.70
C PRO A 195 -14.87 13.92 2.06
N ASN A 196 -16.08 13.37 2.12
CA ASN A 196 -16.65 12.81 3.34
C ASN A 196 -16.46 11.30 3.37
N TYR A 197 -15.33 10.88 3.94
CA TYR A 197 -15.06 9.47 4.17
C TYR A 197 -16.01 8.90 5.23
N ARG A 198 -16.56 7.72 4.94
CA ARG A 198 -17.36 6.93 5.87
C ARG A 198 -16.48 5.96 6.64
N GLU A 199 -17.08 5.35 7.64
CA GLU A 199 -16.49 4.24 8.38
C GLU A 199 -16.04 3.14 7.41
N SER A 200 -14.81 2.66 7.55
CA SER A 200 -14.31 1.57 6.69
C SER A 200 -15.02 0.26 7.03
N THR A 201 -15.03 -0.69 6.09
CA THR A 201 -15.65 -2.00 6.30
C THR A 201 -14.64 -3.11 6.05
N VAL A 202 -14.51 -4.04 7.00
CA VAL A 202 -13.86 -5.33 6.75
C VAL A 202 -14.93 -6.38 6.52
N VAL A 203 -14.78 -7.17 5.46
CA VAL A 203 -15.67 -8.28 5.11
C VAL A 203 -14.90 -9.59 5.22
N GLU A 204 -15.45 -10.56 5.95
CA GLU A 204 -14.93 -11.92 6.06
C GLU A 204 -15.65 -12.84 5.06
N PHE A 205 -14.88 -13.66 4.36
CA PHE A 205 -15.37 -14.68 3.43
C PHE A 205 -14.91 -16.06 3.88
N ASP A 206 -15.72 -17.07 3.57
CA ASP A 206 -15.23 -18.45 3.52
C ASP A 206 -14.47 -18.68 2.21
N LEU A 207 -13.23 -19.18 2.28
CA LEU A 207 -12.38 -19.38 1.10
C LEU A 207 -12.93 -20.49 0.18
N ALA A 208 -13.55 -21.52 0.76
CA ALA A 208 -14.04 -22.68 0.02
C ALA A 208 -15.26 -22.29 -0.82
N THR A 209 -16.27 -21.70 -0.20
CA THR A 209 -17.49 -21.26 -0.91
C THR A 209 -17.35 -19.91 -1.60
N PHE A 210 -16.34 -19.11 -1.22
CA PHE A 210 -16.17 -17.71 -1.64
C PHE A 210 -17.43 -16.87 -1.44
N SER A 211 -18.05 -17.04 -0.27
CA SER A 211 -19.21 -16.26 0.15
C SER A 211 -18.86 -15.42 1.37
N GLU A 212 -19.39 -14.20 1.40
CA GLU A 212 -19.36 -13.38 2.59
C GLU A 212 -20.04 -14.12 3.76
N THR A 213 -19.39 -14.06 4.92
CA THR A 213 -19.85 -14.71 6.16
C THR A 213 -20.14 -13.69 7.25
N ARG A 214 -19.26 -12.69 7.42
CA ARG A 214 -19.40 -11.60 8.40
C ARG A 214 -18.86 -10.31 7.82
N ARG A 215 -19.23 -9.18 8.41
CA ARG A 215 -18.59 -7.87 8.16
C ARG A 215 -18.57 -7.02 9.41
N THR A 216 -17.66 -6.06 9.48
CA THR A 216 -17.75 -5.01 10.51
C THR A 216 -19.02 -4.19 10.27
N LYS A 217 -19.68 -3.81 11.37
CA LYS A 217 -20.90 -3.01 11.32
C LYS A 217 -20.65 -1.66 11.98
N ARG A 218 -21.32 -0.64 11.45
CA ARG A 218 -21.42 0.64 12.14
C ARG A 218 -22.20 0.45 13.44
N VAL A 219 -21.60 0.82 14.57
CA VAL A 219 -22.21 0.72 15.90
C VAL A 219 -22.78 2.06 16.35
N SER A 220 -22.22 3.19 15.89
CA SER A 220 -22.70 4.53 16.26
C SER A 220 -22.69 5.51 15.08
N THR A 221 -23.58 6.49 15.09
CA THR A 221 -23.56 7.57 14.09
C THR A 221 -22.84 8.84 14.55
N VAL A 222 -22.59 8.94 15.86
CA VAL A 222 -22.07 10.14 16.53
C VAL A 222 -20.73 9.91 17.22
N ASP A 223 -20.41 8.65 17.55
CA ASP A 223 -19.17 8.29 18.24
C ASP A 223 -18.24 7.52 17.28
N TYR A 224 -17.13 8.16 16.91
CA TYR A 224 -16.15 7.59 15.98
C TYR A 224 -15.31 6.48 16.63
N ASN A 225 -15.25 6.41 17.96
CA ASN A 225 -14.52 5.35 18.67
C ASN A 225 -15.25 4.01 18.55
N LEU A 226 -16.58 4.05 18.40
CA LEU A 226 -17.42 2.85 18.29
C LEU A 226 -17.53 2.32 16.86
N ASN A 227 -16.79 2.86 15.89
CA ASN A 227 -16.84 2.42 14.50
C ASN A 227 -15.45 2.15 13.96
N LEU A 228 -15.29 1.24 13.01
CA LEU A 228 -14.01 1.07 12.33
C LEU A 228 -13.57 2.39 11.67
N GLY A 229 -12.30 2.73 11.81
CA GLY A 229 -11.74 4.01 11.38
C GLY A 229 -12.02 4.35 9.92
N ARG A 230 -12.14 5.64 9.63
CA ARG A 230 -12.44 6.14 8.28
C ARG A 230 -11.16 6.18 7.45
N ASN A 231 -11.27 5.95 6.14
CA ASN A 231 -10.12 5.99 5.22
C ASN A 231 -8.95 5.09 5.69
N ALA A 232 -9.25 3.82 5.93
CA ALA A 232 -8.26 2.82 6.30
C ALA A 232 -7.33 2.46 5.14
N PHE A 233 -6.06 2.13 5.43
CA PHE A 233 -5.05 1.75 4.43
C PHE A 233 -4.47 0.36 4.58
N THR A 234 -4.42 -0.15 5.81
CA THR A 234 -3.73 -1.41 6.11
C THR A 234 -4.71 -2.39 6.74
N LEU A 235 -4.53 -3.66 6.40
CA LEU A 235 -5.19 -4.80 7.01
C LEU A 235 -4.12 -5.86 7.31
N GLU A 236 -3.36 -5.63 8.38
CA GLU A 236 -2.23 -6.48 8.74
C GLU A 236 -2.68 -7.52 9.75
N ARG A 237 -2.24 -8.76 9.59
CA ARG A 237 -2.57 -9.85 10.52
C ARG A 237 -1.41 -10.13 11.47
N TYR A 238 -1.73 -10.33 12.74
CA TYR A 238 -0.81 -10.90 13.72
C TYR A 238 -1.56 -11.83 14.69
N GLY A 239 -1.18 -13.10 14.74
CA GLY A 239 -1.89 -14.12 15.51
C GLY A 239 -3.35 -14.27 15.05
N ASN A 240 -4.29 -14.15 16.00
CA ASN A 240 -5.74 -14.18 15.76
C ASN A 240 -6.35 -12.77 15.62
N MET A 241 -5.55 -11.76 15.30
CA MET A 241 -5.99 -10.37 15.23
C MET A 241 -5.74 -9.79 13.84
N LEU A 242 -6.65 -8.93 13.37
CA LEU A 242 -6.40 -8.02 12.26
C LEU A 242 -6.29 -6.59 12.78
N TYR A 243 -5.23 -5.92 12.36
CA TYR A 243 -4.92 -4.54 12.70
C TYR A 243 -5.24 -3.64 11.53
N VAL A 244 -6.00 -2.58 11.80
CA VAL A 244 -6.49 -1.64 10.79
C VAL A 244 -6.03 -0.23 11.12
N CYS A 245 -5.03 0.26 10.38
CA CYS A 245 -4.62 1.66 10.44
C CYS A 245 -5.55 2.52 9.61
N SER A 246 -6.06 3.59 10.23
CA SER A 246 -6.96 4.55 9.60
C SER A 246 -6.48 5.98 9.80
N ILE A 247 -6.45 6.75 8.71
CA ILE A 247 -6.17 8.19 8.79
C ILE A 247 -7.35 8.95 9.38
N GLY A 248 -8.57 8.44 9.32
CA GLY A 248 -9.74 9.09 9.92
C GLY A 248 -10.42 10.14 9.03
N GLY A 249 -9.96 10.32 7.79
CA GLY A 249 -10.53 11.29 6.85
C GLY A 249 -9.65 11.54 5.63
N LYS A 250 -9.89 12.66 4.95
CA LYS A 250 -9.02 13.15 3.87
C LYS A 250 -7.62 13.35 4.45
N GLN A 251 -6.58 12.87 3.76
CA GLN A 251 -5.21 13.18 4.16
C GLN A 251 -5.03 14.70 4.27
N GLY A 252 -4.69 15.16 5.48
CA GLY A 252 -4.60 16.58 5.81
C GLY A 252 -3.17 17.09 5.68
N GLY A 253 -3.04 18.35 5.24
CA GLY A 253 -1.79 19.10 5.24
C GLY A 253 -1.78 20.06 6.42
N GLY A 254 -0.75 19.98 7.25
CA GLY A 254 -0.50 20.85 8.40
C GLY A 254 -1.27 20.51 9.67
N VAL A 255 -2.36 19.75 9.56
CA VAL A 255 -3.18 19.35 10.71
C VAL A 255 -3.50 17.86 10.60
N PRO A 256 -3.09 17.04 11.58
CA PRO A 256 -3.48 15.63 11.65
C PRO A 256 -4.98 15.47 11.78
N ASN A 257 -5.52 14.40 11.18
CA ASN A 257 -6.91 14.02 11.40
C ASN A 257 -7.12 13.51 12.83
N PRO A 258 -8.01 14.15 13.64
CA PRO A 258 -8.27 13.70 15.01
C PRO A 258 -8.99 12.34 15.06
N GLY A 259 -9.63 11.93 13.97
CA GLY A 259 -10.26 10.61 13.85
C GLY A 259 -9.29 9.50 13.45
N SER A 260 -7.99 9.77 13.32
CA SER A 260 -7.00 8.75 12.99
C SER A 260 -6.82 7.77 14.15
N LYS A 261 -6.79 6.47 13.87
CA LYS A 261 -6.77 5.43 14.89
C LYS A 261 -6.29 4.08 14.39
N LEU A 262 -5.94 3.23 15.35
CA LEU A 262 -5.63 1.83 15.16
C LEU A 262 -6.75 1.00 15.77
N ASP A 263 -7.46 0.25 14.93
CA ASP A 263 -8.47 -0.70 15.37
C ASP A 263 -7.95 -2.13 15.28
N ILE A 264 -8.43 -2.99 16.17
CA ILE A 264 -8.11 -4.43 16.24
C ILE A 264 -9.40 -5.21 16.11
N ILE A 265 -9.46 -6.12 15.14
CA ILE A 265 -10.53 -7.10 14.98
C ILE A 265 -10.02 -8.41 15.59
N ASP A 266 -10.72 -8.93 16.60
CA ASP A 266 -10.46 -10.26 17.15
C ASP A 266 -11.16 -11.31 16.28
N LEU A 267 -10.38 -12.18 15.66
CA LEU A 267 -10.89 -13.22 14.77
C LEU A 267 -11.38 -14.46 15.53
N ALA A 268 -10.95 -14.62 16.78
CA ALA A 268 -11.44 -15.67 17.66
C ALA A 268 -12.83 -15.35 18.22
N ASP A 269 -13.23 -14.07 18.21
CA ASP A 269 -14.56 -13.67 18.65
C ASP A 269 -15.62 -14.10 17.63
N THR A 270 -16.43 -15.07 18.03
CA THR A 270 -17.59 -15.57 17.28
C THR A 270 -18.92 -15.13 17.90
N GLY A 271 -18.90 -14.16 18.82
CA GLY A 271 -20.05 -13.77 19.64
C GLY A 271 -21.22 -13.15 18.86
N ASP A 272 -20.95 -12.45 17.76
CA ASP A 272 -21.97 -12.04 16.78
C ASP A 272 -21.83 -12.90 15.50
N PRO A 273 -22.75 -13.84 15.22
CA PRO A 273 -22.68 -14.67 14.02
C PRO A 273 -22.83 -13.86 12.72
N THR A 274 -23.21 -12.58 12.82
CA THR A 274 -23.46 -11.69 11.68
C THR A 274 -22.51 -10.50 11.62
N GLY A 275 -21.58 -10.35 12.58
CA GLY A 275 -20.73 -9.17 12.70
C GLY A 275 -19.31 -9.49 13.14
N LEU A 276 -18.33 -8.81 12.55
CA LEU A 276 -16.96 -8.77 13.09
C LEU A 276 -16.92 -7.71 14.19
N THR A 277 -16.51 -8.11 15.38
CA THR A 277 -16.25 -7.22 16.51
C THR A 277 -14.86 -6.61 16.38
N PHE A 278 -14.71 -5.39 16.89
CA PHE A 278 -13.42 -4.72 16.92
C PHE A 278 -13.34 -3.84 18.15
N THR A 279 -12.12 -3.52 18.54
CA THR A 279 -11.79 -2.56 19.59
C THR A 279 -10.83 -1.52 19.02
N THR A 280 -10.92 -0.28 19.49
CA THR A 280 -9.88 0.71 19.20
C THR A 280 -8.73 0.48 20.16
N ALA A 281 -7.54 0.18 19.61
CA ALA A 281 -6.33 0.05 20.40
C ALA A 281 -5.92 1.42 20.96
N PHE A 282 -5.92 2.43 20.09
CA PHE A 282 -5.83 3.83 20.47
C PHE A 282 -6.19 4.76 19.32
N MET A 283 -6.51 5.99 19.69
CA MET A 283 -6.66 7.13 18.82
C MET A 283 -5.34 7.89 18.70
N ALA A 284 -5.11 8.54 17.56
CA ALA A 284 -3.92 9.36 17.34
C ALA A 284 -3.68 10.41 18.43
N ASN A 285 -4.74 11.03 18.94
CA ASN A 285 -4.66 12.03 20.00
C ASN A 285 -4.19 11.46 21.36
N ASP A 286 -4.32 10.16 21.59
CA ASP A 286 -3.80 9.49 22.80
C ASP A 286 -2.27 9.51 22.85
N LEU A 287 -1.59 9.71 21.71
CA LEU A 287 -0.14 9.88 21.63
C LEU A 287 0.34 11.32 21.90
N THR A 288 -0.58 12.30 21.97
CA THR A 288 -0.24 13.71 22.21
C THR A 288 0.63 13.93 23.46
N PRO A 289 0.37 13.27 24.62
CA PRO A 289 1.20 13.43 25.81
C PRO A 289 2.66 12.99 25.62
N VAL A 290 2.90 12.08 24.67
CA VAL A 290 4.25 11.52 24.41
C VAL A 290 4.94 12.22 23.24
N LEU A 291 4.20 12.53 22.17
CA LEU A 291 4.74 13.07 20.92
C LEU A 291 4.57 14.60 20.79
N GLY A 292 3.84 15.24 21.71
CA GLY A 292 3.48 16.66 21.63
C GLY A 292 2.29 16.96 20.72
N GLU A 293 2.06 16.12 19.71
CA GLU A 293 0.90 16.15 18.82
C GLU A 293 0.50 14.72 18.38
N GLY A 294 -0.79 14.50 18.14
CA GLY A 294 -1.29 13.20 17.67
C GLY A 294 -1.08 13.02 16.17
N PRO A 295 -0.26 12.06 15.70
CA PRO A 295 0.04 11.86 14.28
C PRO A 295 -1.04 11.05 13.55
N GLU A 296 -1.13 11.11 12.22
CA GLU A 296 -2.01 10.19 11.50
C GLU A 296 -1.36 8.80 11.38
N LEU A 297 -2.05 7.77 11.85
CA LEU A 297 -1.63 6.37 11.77
C LEU A 297 -1.89 5.86 10.36
N ARG A 298 -0.85 5.30 9.75
CA ARG A 298 -0.77 5.11 8.30
C ARG A 298 -0.55 3.67 7.88
N ASP A 299 0.26 2.95 8.63
CA ASP A 299 0.59 1.56 8.34
C ASP A 299 1.10 0.84 9.60
N ILE A 300 1.07 -0.49 9.61
CA ILE A 300 1.57 -1.31 10.73
C ILE A 300 2.17 -2.60 10.20
N THR A 301 3.24 -3.06 10.83
CA THR A 301 3.83 -4.37 10.55
C THR A 301 4.38 -5.01 11.82
N PHE A 302 4.56 -6.32 11.78
CA PHE A 302 5.04 -7.13 12.89
C PHE A 302 6.30 -7.90 12.53
N THR A 303 7.23 -7.99 13.48
CA THR A 303 8.47 -8.79 13.41
C THR A 303 8.34 -10.06 14.26
N ASN A 304 9.21 -11.05 14.00
CA ASN A 304 9.13 -12.38 14.61
C ASN A 304 9.51 -12.37 16.08
N ASP A 305 10.30 -11.40 16.49
CA ASP A 305 10.72 -11.20 17.87
C ASP A 305 9.64 -10.53 18.73
N GLY A 306 8.43 -10.36 18.18
CA GLY A 306 7.27 -9.90 18.92
C GLY A 306 7.20 -8.38 19.07
N ASN A 307 7.67 -7.63 18.08
CA ASN A 307 7.46 -6.17 18.01
C ASN A 307 6.45 -5.82 16.92
N ALA A 308 5.72 -4.73 17.17
CA ALA A 308 4.88 -4.03 16.22
C ALA A 308 5.49 -2.67 15.91
N TYR A 309 5.51 -2.31 14.63
CA TYR A 309 5.97 -1.01 14.16
C TYR A 309 4.84 -0.30 13.44
N VAL A 310 4.41 0.84 13.98
CA VAL A 310 3.36 1.66 13.41
C VAL A 310 3.99 2.85 12.70
N LEU A 311 3.75 2.97 11.40
CA LEU A 311 4.07 4.17 10.65
C LEU A 311 3.03 5.23 10.97
N ALA A 312 3.51 6.39 11.40
CA ALA A 312 2.68 7.53 11.72
C ALA A 312 3.25 8.82 11.12
N GLY A 313 2.39 9.79 10.86
CA GLY A 313 2.80 11.11 10.40
C GLY A 313 1.69 11.85 9.67
N TYR A 314 1.94 13.09 9.29
CA TYR A 314 0.99 13.88 8.50
C TYR A 314 1.76 14.82 7.59
N PHE A 315 1.11 15.30 6.54
CA PHE A 315 1.77 16.20 5.59
C PHE A 315 1.93 17.58 6.19
N ASP A 316 2.96 18.34 5.78
CA ASP A 316 3.02 19.77 6.05
C ASP A 316 1.85 20.53 5.36
N PRO A 317 1.58 21.80 5.70
CA PRO A 317 0.45 22.55 5.12
C PRO A 317 0.44 22.61 3.59
N ASN A 318 1.63 22.50 2.98
CA ASN A 318 1.80 22.56 1.53
C ASN A 318 1.84 21.18 0.86
N TYR A 319 1.64 20.11 1.62
CA TYR A 319 1.77 18.71 1.21
C TYR A 319 3.15 18.32 0.67
N ASN A 320 4.13 19.19 0.78
CA ASN A 320 5.49 18.95 0.36
C ASN A 320 6.05 17.75 1.10
N GLU A 321 5.94 17.70 2.42
CA GLU A 321 6.71 16.77 3.24
C GLU A 321 5.79 16.00 4.17
N LEU A 322 6.10 14.72 4.39
CA LEU A 322 5.47 13.95 5.47
C LEU A 322 6.35 14.07 6.71
N ASN A 323 5.84 14.69 7.77
CA ASN A 323 6.41 14.65 9.10
C ASN A 323 6.13 13.27 9.69
N GLY A 324 7.01 12.32 9.38
CA GLY A 324 6.80 10.91 9.67
C GLY A 324 7.71 10.36 10.75
N GLN A 325 7.21 9.31 11.39
CA GLN A 325 7.86 8.58 12.45
C GLN A 325 7.41 7.12 12.45
N VAL A 326 8.22 6.27 13.07
CA VAL A 326 7.88 4.88 13.35
C VAL A 326 7.82 4.69 14.85
N LEU A 327 6.68 4.19 15.32
CA LEU A 327 6.40 3.91 16.72
C LEU A 327 6.60 2.41 16.96
N GLN A 328 7.29 2.04 18.05
CA GLN A 328 7.51 0.64 18.41
C GLN A 328 6.70 0.24 19.64
N PHE A 329 5.98 -0.86 19.52
CA PHE A 329 5.23 -1.49 20.61
C PHE A 329 5.58 -2.98 20.72
N PRO A 330 5.39 -3.60 21.89
CA PRO A 330 5.27 -5.06 21.97
C PRO A 330 4.08 -5.52 21.13
N ALA A 331 4.25 -6.56 20.31
CA ALA A 331 3.22 -7.00 19.37
C ALA A 331 1.92 -7.47 20.06
N GLY A 332 2.02 -7.97 21.30
CA GLY A 332 0.84 -8.33 22.10
C GLY A 332 0.07 -7.13 22.65
N ASN A 333 0.71 -5.96 22.78
CA ASN A 333 0.16 -4.80 23.48
C ASN A 333 0.45 -3.52 22.67
N VAL A 334 -0.40 -3.21 21.70
CA VAL A 334 -0.24 -2.04 20.81
C VAL A 334 -1.10 -0.88 21.32
N GLU A 335 -0.79 -0.37 22.51
CA GLU A 335 -1.46 0.76 23.15
C GLU A 335 -0.44 1.81 23.64
N PRO A 336 -0.82 3.10 23.79
CA PRO A 336 0.09 4.20 24.11
C PRO A 336 0.96 3.96 25.34
N ASP A 337 0.41 3.34 26.39
CA ASP A 337 1.13 3.02 27.63
C ASP A 337 2.28 2.01 27.44
N TYR A 338 2.27 1.27 26.33
CA TYR A 338 3.30 0.29 25.96
C TYR A 338 4.21 0.78 24.82
N LEU A 339 4.20 2.08 24.49
CA LEU A 339 5.14 2.65 23.53
C LEU A 339 6.58 2.50 24.06
N THR A 340 7.41 1.77 23.33
CA THR A 340 8.78 1.42 23.75
C THR A 340 9.86 2.22 23.04
N GLY A 341 9.55 2.79 21.88
CA GLY A 341 10.50 3.59 21.12
C GLY A 341 9.82 4.42 20.04
N VAL A 342 10.49 5.50 19.65
CA VAL A 342 10.08 6.36 18.52
C VAL A 342 11.29 6.61 17.64
N TRP A 343 11.13 6.48 16.34
CA TRP A 343 12.14 6.89 15.36
C TRP A 343 11.56 7.92 14.41
N PHE A 344 12.18 9.10 14.35
CA PHE A 344 11.78 10.17 13.46
C PHE A 344 12.53 10.07 12.14
N PHE A 345 11.88 10.48 11.05
CA PHE A 345 12.51 10.44 9.74
C PHE A 345 13.76 11.35 9.69
N PRO A 346 14.91 10.83 9.23
CA PRO A 346 16.19 11.52 9.36
C PRO A 346 16.38 12.71 8.40
N THR A 347 15.37 13.09 7.60
CA THR A 347 15.38 14.33 6.80
C THR A 347 14.03 14.57 6.11
N TYR A 348 13.71 15.85 5.90
CA TYR A 348 12.53 16.36 5.20
C TYR A 348 12.67 16.20 3.68
N PHE A 349 11.66 15.61 3.00
CA PHE A 349 11.70 15.39 1.54
C PHE A 349 10.34 15.60 0.84
N PRO A 350 10.34 16.13 -0.41
CA PRO A 350 9.14 16.34 -1.20
C PRO A 350 8.46 15.01 -1.59
N ASN A 351 7.25 14.74 -1.12
CA ASN A 351 6.61 13.42 -1.13
C ASN A 351 5.08 13.45 -1.47
N GLN A 352 4.61 14.45 -2.22
CA GLN A 352 3.20 14.53 -2.63
C GLN A 352 2.76 13.27 -3.39
N GLY A 353 1.73 12.57 -2.89
CA GLY A 353 1.14 11.41 -3.58
C GLY A 353 1.97 10.14 -3.57
N ALA A 354 3.07 10.13 -2.83
CA ALA A 354 4.07 9.09 -2.91
C ALA A 354 3.68 7.82 -2.12
N VAL A 355 4.40 6.72 -2.37
CA VAL A 355 4.19 5.45 -1.64
C VAL A 355 4.83 5.53 -0.27
N PHE A 356 4.09 5.08 0.73
CA PHE A 356 4.58 4.93 2.09
C PHE A 356 4.35 3.52 2.59
N ALA A 357 5.28 3.01 3.38
CA ALA A 357 5.19 1.66 3.94
C ALA A 357 6.09 1.52 5.17
N VAL A 358 5.67 0.67 6.12
CA VAL A 358 6.54 0.04 7.11
C VAL A 358 6.45 -1.47 6.93
N LEU A 359 7.53 -2.11 6.50
CA LEU A 359 7.51 -3.53 6.12
C LEU A 359 8.59 -4.30 6.89
N ALA A 360 8.17 -5.15 7.82
CA ALA A 360 9.08 -6.03 8.54
C ALA A 360 9.44 -7.25 7.70
N ASN A 361 10.74 -7.51 7.60
CA ASN A 361 11.29 -8.65 6.88
C ASN A 361 11.67 -9.81 7.79
N ASP A 362 12.29 -10.81 7.17
CA ASP A 362 12.56 -12.08 7.80
C ASP A 362 13.58 -12.06 8.95
N ASN A 363 14.47 -11.09 8.89
CA ASN A 363 15.57 -10.93 9.83
C ASN A 363 15.29 -9.83 10.84
N ASN A 364 14.00 -9.55 11.11
CA ASN A 364 13.52 -8.47 11.98
C ASN A 364 14.02 -7.07 11.57
N ARG A 365 14.37 -6.88 10.29
CA ARG A 365 14.69 -5.57 9.74
C ARG A 365 13.45 -4.93 9.16
N ILE A 366 13.45 -3.61 9.15
CA ILE A 366 12.33 -2.81 8.67
C ILE A 366 12.74 -2.11 7.38
N TRP A 367 11.97 -2.35 6.32
CA TRP A 367 11.99 -1.54 5.12
C TRP A 367 10.99 -0.40 5.26
N LEU A 368 11.45 0.83 5.07
CA LEU A 368 10.59 2.01 5.09
C LEU A 368 10.58 2.64 3.71
N ALA A 369 9.44 2.58 3.03
CA ALA A 369 9.22 3.39 1.85
C ALA A 369 8.68 4.76 2.28
N ARG A 370 9.33 5.83 1.84
CA ARG A 370 9.02 7.21 2.26
C ARG A 370 9.00 8.14 1.06
N GLY A 371 8.24 7.73 0.04
CA GLY A 371 8.01 8.47 -1.19
C GLY A 371 9.14 8.38 -2.21
N LEU A 372 10.24 9.08 -2.00
CA LEU A 372 11.39 9.06 -2.93
C LEU A 372 12.49 8.08 -2.51
N TYR A 373 12.43 7.60 -1.28
CA TYR A 373 13.49 6.85 -0.66
C TYR A 373 12.94 5.55 -0.06
N VAL A 374 13.82 4.56 -0.07
CA VAL A 374 13.67 3.34 0.71
C VAL A 374 14.79 3.33 1.75
N ASP A 375 14.42 3.26 3.01
CA ASP A 375 15.36 3.01 4.09
C ASP A 375 15.31 1.54 4.51
N LEU A 376 16.48 1.02 4.86
CA LEU A 376 16.63 -0.23 5.56
C LEU A 376 17.08 0.09 6.98
N CYS A 377 16.31 -0.36 7.95
CA CYS A 377 16.56 -0.13 9.37
C CYS A 377 16.74 -1.46 10.09
N ALA A 378 17.64 -1.48 11.07
CA ALA A 378 17.70 -2.52 12.08
C ALA A 378 16.87 -2.10 13.29
N GLN A 379 16.40 -3.10 14.03
CA GLN A 379 15.98 -2.88 15.41
C GLN A 379 17.21 -2.64 16.27
N GLU A 380 17.27 -1.50 16.94
CA GLU A 380 18.11 -1.35 18.14
C GLU A 380 17.30 -0.61 19.20
N VAL A 381 16.98 -1.30 20.30
CA VAL A 381 16.50 -0.59 21.50
C VAL A 381 17.74 -0.12 22.25
N HIS A 382 18.25 1.05 21.87
CA HIS A 382 19.17 1.83 22.69
C HIS A 382 18.62 3.25 22.83
N ASN A 383 18.54 3.74 24.07
CA ASN A 383 18.18 5.13 24.38
C ASN A 383 16.81 5.62 23.88
N GLY A 384 15.82 4.73 23.70
CA GLY A 384 14.45 5.11 23.34
C GLY A 384 14.19 5.34 21.84
N GLU A 385 15.17 5.07 20.97
CA GLU A 385 14.94 5.01 19.53
C GLU A 385 14.28 3.68 19.13
N ALA A 386 13.29 3.73 18.23
CA ALA A 386 12.61 2.53 17.73
C ALA A 386 13.46 1.73 16.73
N LEU A 387 14.34 2.41 15.99
CA LEU A 387 15.04 1.88 14.82
C LEU A 387 16.40 2.55 14.65
N THR A 388 17.37 1.79 14.16
CA THR A 388 18.65 2.31 13.67
C THR A 388 18.67 2.27 12.14
N LEU A 389 18.88 3.42 11.50
CA LEU A 389 19.04 3.50 10.05
C LEU A 389 20.34 2.82 9.62
N LEU A 390 20.25 1.79 8.78
CA LEU A 390 21.42 1.14 8.18
C LEU A 390 21.82 1.83 6.88
N GLN A 391 20.85 2.05 5.98
CA GLN A 391 21.08 2.70 4.71
C GLN A 391 19.80 3.31 4.14
N THR A 392 19.96 4.42 3.43
CA THR A 392 18.93 5.02 2.57
C THR A 392 19.30 4.81 1.10
N LYS A 393 18.31 4.45 0.27
CA LYS A 393 18.41 4.41 -1.18
C LYS A 393 17.37 5.31 -1.81
N ALA A 394 17.78 6.21 -2.70
CA ALA A 394 16.86 6.97 -3.53
C ALA A 394 16.28 6.11 -4.66
N ALA A 395 15.05 6.38 -5.07
CA ALA A 395 14.36 5.63 -6.13
C ALA A 395 15.17 5.57 -7.45
N TYR A 396 15.91 6.63 -7.80
CA TYR A 396 16.74 6.65 -9.01
C TYR A 396 17.95 5.70 -8.93
N GLU A 397 18.46 5.43 -7.72
CA GLU A 397 19.57 4.50 -7.54
C GLU A 397 19.14 3.05 -7.77
N ILE A 398 17.84 2.79 -7.75
CA ILE A 398 17.28 1.45 -7.95
C ILE A 398 17.22 1.09 -9.44
N ASN A 399 16.91 2.10 -10.27
CA ASN A 399 16.58 1.92 -11.68
C ASN A 399 17.56 2.61 -12.66
N GLY A 400 18.62 3.24 -12.14
CA GLY A 400 19.74 3.76 -12.92
C GLY A 400 19.82 5.29 -12.97
N PRO A 401 21.02 5.86 -13.18
CA PRO A 401 21.32 7.27 -12.89
C PRO A 401 20.78 8.28 -13.92
N ALA A 402 20.08 7.84 -14.97
CA ALA A 402 19.74 8.70 -16.10
C ALA A 402 18.62 9.71 -15.81
N ASN A 403 17.67 9.39 -14.92
CA ASN A 403 16.48 10.21 -14.64
C ASN A 403 16.17 10.29 -13.14
N THR A 404 15.41 11.33 -12.73
CA THR A 404 14.81 11.34 -11.38
C THR A 404 13.61 10.40 -11.38
N TYR A 405 13.58 9.47 -10.44
CA TYR A 405 12.51 8.51 -10.29
C TYR A 405 11.75 8.73 -8.97
N TYR A 406 10.46 8.44 -8.97
CA TYR A 406 9.56 8.42 -7.80
C TYR A 406 9.13 6.99 -7.50
N LEU A 407 9.00 6.58 -6.23
CA LEU A 407 8.43 5.26 -5.92
C LEU A 407 6.93 5.25 -6.25
N ASN A 408 6.48 4.20 -6.93
CA ASN A 408 5.08 4.00 -7.29
C ASN A 408 4.43 2.78 -6.63
N SER A 409 5.21 1.74 -6.32
CA SER A 409 4.79 0.67 -5.42
C SER A 409 6.01 0.06 -4.77
N VAL A 410 5.81 -0.50 -3.58
CA VAL A 410 6.77 -1.39 -2.93
C VAL A 410 6.03 -2.61 -2.41
N THR A 411 6.62 -3.78 -2.58
CA THR A 411 6.09 -5.04 -2.05
C THR A 411 7.24 -5.89 -1.55
N LEU A 412 7.10 -6.38 -0.32
CA LEU A 412 8.07 -7.28 0.26
C LEU A 412 7.92 -8.67 -0.39
N TYR A 413 9.03 -9.29 -0.80
CA TYR A 413 8.99 -10.63 -1.33
C TYR A 413 10.27 -11.41 -1.03
N GLY A 414 10.08 -12.63 -0.51
CA GLY A 414 11.17 -13.45 0.03
C GLY A 414 10.60 -14.56 0.91
N GLU A 415 11.47 -15.44 1.40
CA GLU A 415 11.07 -16.41 2.43
C GLU A 415 10.75 -15.65 3.73
N ASP A 416 9.49 -15.75 4.17
CA ASP A 416 8.99 -15.19 5.42
C ASP A 416 9.35 -16.11 6.61
N PRO A 417 9.80 -15.59 7.76
CA PRO A 417 10.20 -16.36 8.93
C PRO A 417 9.07 -16.47 9.98
N THR A 418 7.99 -15.66 9.87
CA THR A 418 6.76 -15.78 10.68
C THR A 418 5.66 -16.50 9.92
N ALA A 419 5.82 -16.69 8.60
CA ALA A 419 5.03 -17.65 7.86
C ALA A 419 5.28 -19.06 8.43
N THR A 420 4.54 -19.40 9.47
CA THR A 420 3.89 -20.71 9.50
C THR A 420 3.27 -20.92 8.12
N THR A 421 3.35 -22.13 7.58
CA THR A 421 2.94 -22.51 6.22
C THR A 421 1.54 -22.04 5.76
N ASP A 422 0.77 -21.47 6.68
CA ASP A 422 -0.65 -21.18 6.58
C ASP A 422 -0.97 -19.67 6.44
N MET A 423 0.03 -18.77 6.45
CA MET A 423 -0.16 -17.32 6.30
C MET A 423 0.67 -16.74 5.14
N PRO A 424 0.05 -16.35 4.02
CA PRO A 424 0.73 -15.69 2.91
C PRO A 424 0.93 -14.20 3.19
N LEU A 425 2.15 -13.69 3.01
CA LEU A 425 2.44 -12.25 3.08
C LEU A 425 1.62 -11.46 2.05
N THR A 426 1.02 -10.36 2.51
CA THR A 426 0.44 -9.29 1.67
C THR A 426 1.11 -7.94 1.92
N LYS A 427 2.33 -7.96 2.46
CA LYS A 427 3.09 -6.76 2.88
C LYS A 427 3.46 -5.88 1.69
N ARG A 428 2.81 -4.73 1.59
CA ARG A 428 2.99 -3.74 0.53
C ARG A 428 2.92 -2.31 1.07
N GLY A 429 3.43 -1.37 0.29
CA GLY A 429 3.17 0.04 0.54
C GLY A 429 1.76 0.47 0.14
N TYR A 430 1.28 1.51 0.79
CA TYR A 430 0.04 2.18 0.46
C TYR A 430 0.29 3.47 -0.31
N GLN A 431 -0.73 3.88 -1.07
CA GLN A 431 -0.83 5.19 -1.69
C GLN A 431 -2.08 5.88 -1.17
N ALA A 432 -2.10 7.22 -1.24
CA ALA A 432 -3.34 7.94 -1.00
C ALA A 432 -4.44 7.47 -1.98
N PRO A 433 -5.70 7.33 -1.56
CA PRO A 433 -6.80 6.79 -2.38
C PRO A 433 -6.94 7.46 -3.77
N ALA A 434 -6.82 8.78 -3.84
CA ALA A 434 -6.84 9.52 -5.10
C ALA A 434 -5.72 9.08 -6.06
N PHE A 435 -4.57 8.68 -5.53
CA PHE A 435 -3.39 8.23 -6.28
C PHE A 435 -3.41 6.74 -6.58
N ALA A 436 -4.16 5.96 -5.79
CA ALA A 436 -4.43 4.55 -6.05
C ALA A 436 -5.35 4.34 -7.25
N SER A 437 -6.28 5.27 -7.53
CA SER A 437 -7.24 5.16 -8.65
C SER A 437 -6.56 5.10 -10.02
N SER A 438 -7.06 4.27 -10.92
CA SER A 438 -6.66 4.21 -12.34
C SER A 438 -7.49 5.14 -13.23
N SER A 439 -8.37 5.98 -12.66
CA SER A 439 -9.14 6.96 -13.42
C SER A 439 -8.25 8.02 -14.09
N VAL A 440 -8.73 8.58 -15.21
CA VAL A 440 -8.06 9.68 -15.92
C VAL A 440 -7.82 10.91 -15.03
N ARG A 441 -8.75 11.18 -14.09
CA ARG A 441 -8.58 12.28 -13.12
C ARG A 441 -7.39 12.03 -12.19
N ALA A 442 -7.19 10.79 -11.79
CA ALA A 442 -6.05 10.38 -10.97
C ALA A 442 -4.72 10.46 -11.71
N LEU A 443 -4.71 10.05 -12.99
CA LEU A 443 -3.57 10.23 -13.86
C LEU A 443 -3.14 11.69 -13.91
N PHE A 444 -4.06 12.62 -14.20
CA PHE A 444 -3.74 14.04 -14.27
C PHE A 444 -3.23 14.61 -12.95
N GLU A 445 -3.78 14.17 -11.82
CA GLU A 445 -3.33 14.63 -10.51
C GLU A 445 -1.91 14.14 -10.19
N ARG A 446 -1.61 12.86 -10.49
CA ARG A 446 -0.24 12.33 -10.39
C ARG A 446 0.74 13.12 -11.26
N GLN A 447 0.37 13.36 -12.53
CA GLN A 447 1.21 14.11 -13.47
C GLN A 447 1.43 15.56 -13.00
N ARG A 448 0.38 16.23 -12.52
CA ARG A 448 0.45 17.60 -12.00
C ARG A 448 1.48 17.71 -10.86
N LEU A 449 1.41 16.80 -9.90
CA LEU A 449 2.26 16.85 -8.70
C LEU A 449 3.73 16.54 -9.00
N ILE A 450 3.99 15.55 -9.86
CA ILE A 450 5.36 15.27 -10.33
C ILE A 450 5.95 16.46 -11.08
N ARG A 451 5.13 17.16 -11.90
CA ARG A 451 5.56 18.38 -12.60
C ARG A 451 5.85 19.52 -11.63
N GLU A 452 4.96 19.78 -10.68
CA GLU A 452 5.14 20.85 -9.69
C GLU A 452 6.38 20.65 -8.82
N ASP A 453 6.67 19.41 -8.41
CA ASP A 453 7.91 19.12 -7.68
C ASP A 453 9.15 19.37 -8.55
N GLU A 454 9.14 18.96 -9.82
CA GLU A 454 10.27 19.18 -10.72
C GLU A 454 10.50 20.67 -11.01
N GLU A 455 9.45 21.44 -11.28
CA GLU A 455 9.54 22.89 -11.46
C GLU A 455 10.12 23.58 -10.20
N ARG A 456 9.71 23.14 -9.01
CA ARG A 456 10.24 23.63 -7.73
C ARG A 456 11.72 23.30 -7.59
N ARG A 457 12.15 22.06 -7.88
CA ARG A 457 13.56 21.66 -7.83
C ARG A 457 14.41 22.47 -8.79
N GLN A 458 13.93 22.71 -10.00
CA GLN A 458 14.61 23.57 -10.97
C GLN A 458 14.76 25.00 -10.46
N ALA A 459 13.72 25.56 -9.84
CA ALA A 459 13.79 26.89 -9.22
C ALA A 459 14.82 26.97 -8.08
N ILE A 460 14.92 25.92 -7.24
CA ILE A 460 15.92 25.85 -6.17
C ILE A 460 17.34 25.75 -6.76
N ARG A 461 17.56 24.86 -7.74
CA ARG A 461 18.86 24.73 -8.42
C ARG A 461 19.31 26.05 -9.04
N ALA A 462 18.40 26.76 -9.71
CA ALA A 462 18.69 28.08 -10.30
C ALA A 462 19.13 29.10 -9.23
N LYS A 463 18.46 29.13 -8.07
CA LYS A 463 18.83 30.00 -6.94
C LYS A 463 20.21 29.69 -6.38
N ILE A 464 20.55 28.41 -6.22
CA ILE A 464 21.87 27.97 -5.72
C ILE A 464 22.98 28.41 -6.70
N VAL A 465 22.78 28.20 -8.00
CA VAL A 465 23.74 28.60 -9.04
C VAL A 465 23.90 30.13 -9.07
N ALA A 466 22.81 30.88 -8.94
CA ALA A 466 22.86 32.34 -8.87
C ALA A 466 23.57 32.86 -7.60
N GLY A 467 23.38 32.18 -6.47
CA GLY A 467 24.02 32.51 -5.20
C GLY A 467 25.52 32.23 -5.16
N ARG A 468 26.02 31.26 -5.94
CA ARG A 468 27.46 30.95 -6.08
C ARG A 468 28.19 31.89 -7.06
N LYS A 469 27.46 32.71 -7.82
CA LYS A 469 28.02 33.69 -8.78
C LYS A 469 28.15 35.10 -8.17
N LYS A 470 27.76 35.28 -6.91
CA LYS A 470 28.04 36.46 -6.09
C LYS A 470 29.12 36.08 -5.07
#